data_AF-A0A6J4NKA9-F1
#
_entry.id   AF-A0A6J4NKA9-F1
#
_cell.length_a   1.000
_cell.length_b   1.000
_cell.length_c   1.000
_cell.angle_alpha   90.00
_cell.angle_beta   90.00
_cell.angle_gamma   90.00
#
_symmetry.space_group_name_H-M   'P 1'
#
loop_
_entity.id
_entity.type
_entity.pdbx_description
1 polymer ?
#
loop_
_entity_poly.entity_id
_entity_poly.type
_entity_poly.pdbx_seq_one_letter_code
_entity_poly.pdbx_strand_id
1 'polypeptide(L)'
;MSTPAERYAKFKAEQRTPVLSDFRQLYKFPLDDFQVRACEALEGGDGVLVAAPTGSGKTVVGEFAVHLALEQGRKCFYTTPIKALSNQKFNDLVRRYGPEKVGLLTGDNSVNGDAPIVVMTTEVLRNMLYASSQTLLGLGYVVMDE
;
A
#
# COMPACT_ATOMS: atom_id res chain seq x y z
N MET A 1 -19.39 22.16 19.19
CA MET A 1 -19.16 22.67 17.82
C MET A 1 -17.72 23.12 17.73
N SER A 2 -16.97 22.71 16.70
CA SER A 2 -15.56 23.11 16.54
C SER A 2 -15.44 24.58 16.15
N THR A 3 -14.41 25.23 16.69
CA THR A 3 -14.15 26.65 16.44
C THR A 3 -13.74 26.87 14.97
N PRO A 4 -13.89 28.09 14.44
CA PRO A 4 -13.36 28.42 13.12
C PRO A 4 -11.84 28.17 12.99
N ALA A 5 -11.08 28.39 14.07
CA ALA A 5 -9.65 28.14 14.11
C ALA A 5 -9.32 26.63 14.02
N GLU A 6 -10.05 25.77 14.72
CA GLU A 6 -9.90 24.31 14.64
C GLU A 6 -10.25 23.79 13.25
N ARG A 7 -11.32 24.32 12.63
CA ARG A 7 -11.69 23.96 11.25
C ARG A 7 -10.62 24.37 10.24
N TYR A 8 -10.04 25.56 10.38
CA TYR A 8 -8.96 26.02 9.52
C TYR A 8 -7.67 25.20 9.69
N ALA A 9 -7.30 24.87 10.94
CA ALA A 9 -6.14 24.04 11.22
C ALA A 9 -6.30 22.63 10.63
N LYS A 10 -7.49 22.03 10.77
CA LYS A 10 -7.82 20.72 10.18
C LYS A 10 -7.73 20.77 8.64
N PHE A 11 -8.35 21.77 8.01
CA PHE A 11 -8.28 21.95 6.55
C PHE A 11 -6.83 22.10 6.05
N LYS A 12 -6.01 22.88 6.76
CA LYS A 12 -4.60 23.06 6.41
C LYS A 12 -3.77 21.78 6.58
N ALA A 13 -4.10 20.95 7.57
CA ALA A 13 -3.47 19.64 7.76
C ALA A 13 -3.88 18.67 6.65
N GLU A 14 -5.17 18.63 6.28
CA GLU A 14 -5.67 17.81 5.17
C GLU A 14 -5.04 18.19 3.82
N GLN A 15 -4.76 19.48 3.58
CA GLN A 15 -4.03 19.91 2.38
C GLN A 15 -2.56 19.47 2.35
N ARG A 16 -1.96 19.09 3.48
CA ARG A 16 -0.59 18.57 3.50
C ARG A 16 -0.51 17.11 3.07
N THR A 17 -1.60 16.36 3.26
CA THR A 17 -1.69 14.93 2.94
C THR A 17 -2.95 14.64 2.11
N PRO A 18 -3.02 15.19 0.88
CA PRO A 18 -4.19 15.02 0.01
C PRO A 18 -4.48 13.56 -0.33
N VAL A 19 -3.46 12.72 -0.52
CA VAL A 19 -3.62 11.31 -0.87
C VAL A 19 -4.16 10.51 0.32
N LEU A 20 -3.67 10.77 1.54
CA LEU A 20 -4.26 10.17 2.75
C LEU A 20 -5.71 10.62 2.96
N SER A 21 -6.01 11.88 2.64
CA SER A 21 -7.37 12.41 2.75
C SER A 21 -8.34 11.71 1.79
N ASP A 22 -7.91 11.38 0.56
CA ASP A 22 -8.69 10.56 -0.38
C ASP A 22 -8.81 9.11 0.11
N PHE A 23 -7.69 8.49 0.47
CA PHE A 23 -7.64 7.11 0.95
C PHE A 23 -8.57 6.83 2.14
N ARG A 24 -8.69 7.77 3.07
CA ARG A 24 -9.61 7.66 4.23
C ARG A 24 -11.07 7.45 3.81
N GLN A 25 -11.48 7.97 2.66
CA GLN A 25 -12.85 7.83 2.15
C GLN A 25 -13.18 6.39 1.70
N LEU A 26 -12.15 5.55 1.52
CA LEU A 26 -12.31 4.13 1.18
C LEU A 26 -12.74 3.28 2.39
N TYR A 27 -12.68 3.81 3.61
CA TYR A 27 -13.05 3.09 4.83
C TYR A 27 -14.33 3.67 5.45
N LYS A 28 -15.14 2.78 6.03
CA LYS A 28 -16.36 3.14 6.78
C LYS A 28 -16.10 3.49 8.25
N PHE A 29 -14.83 3.44 8.66
CA PHE A 29 -14.38 3.67 10.03
C PHE A 29 -13.19 4.64 10.01
N PRO A 30 -12.99 5.41 11.09
CA PRO A 30 -11.82 6.27 11.20
C PRO A 30 -10.55 5.43 11.36
N LEU A 31 -9.44 5.92 10.83
CA LEU A 31 -8.14 5.30 11.03
C LEU A 31 -7.60 5.60 12.44
N ASP A 32 -6.90 4.64 13.02
CA ASP A 32 -6.24 4.81 14.32
C ASP A 32 -5.03 5.75 14.20
N ASP A 33 -4.66 6.41 15.30
CA ASP A 33 -3.56 7.39 15.34
C ASP A 33 -2.25 6.85 14.75
N PHE A 34 -1.91 5.59 15.03
CA PHE A 34 -0.67 4.99 14.50
C PHE A 34 -0.74 4.78 12.98
N GLN A 35 -1.92 4.45 12.44
CA GLN A 35 -2.15 4.30 11.01
C GLN A 35 -2.03 5.65 10.33
N VAL A 36 -2.65 6.69 10.90
CA VAL A 36 -2.56 8.07 10.42
C VAL A 36 -1.11 8.53 10.36
N ARG A 37 -0.35 8.43 11.46
CA ARG A 37 1.05 8.85 11.49
C ARG A 37 1.92 8.10 10.47
N ALA A 38 1.69 6.79 10.31
CA ALA A 38 2.45 6.01 9.33
C ALA A 38 2.11 6.43 7.89
N CYS A 39 0.84 6.71 7.59
CA CYS A 39 0.44 7.18 6.27
C CYS A 39 0.95 8.60 5.99
N GLU A 40 0.90 9.51 6.96
CA GLU A 40 1.45 10.86 6.81
C GLU A 40 2.96 10.82 6.53
N ALA A 41 3.71 9.95 7.21
CA ALA A 41 5.13 9.74 6.95
C ALA A 41 5.39 9.17 5.55
N LEU A 42 4.63 8.16 5.13
CA LEU A 42 4.72 7.59 3.77
C LEU A 42 4.44 8.63 2.68
N GLU A 43 3.41 9.46 2.84
CA GLU A 43 3.07 10.52 1.90
C GLU A 43 4.12 11.65 1.89
N GLY A 44 4.75 11.89 3.04
CA GLY A 44 5.92 12.76 3.17
C GLY A 44 7.20 12.23 2.50
N GLY A 45 7.21 10.97 2.05
CA GLY A 45 8.33 10.33 1.36
C GLY A 45 9.22 9.47 2.26
N ASP A 46 8.88 9.28 3.53
CA ASP A 46 9.64 8.47 4.47
C ASP A 46 9.28 6.98 4.36
N GLY A 47 10.24 6.10 4.68
CA GLY A 47 9.97 4.70 4.95
C GLY A 47 9.43 4.49 6.37
N VAL A 48 8.55 3.51 6.56
CA VAL A 48 7.92 3.24 7.87
C VAL A 48 8.08 1.79 8.29
N LEU A 49 8.31 1.57 9.59
CA LEU A 49 8.22 0.27 10.25
C LEU A 49 7.07 0.31 11.23
N VAL A 50 6.03 -0.50 10.98
CA VAL A 50 4.83 -0.55 11.83
C VAL A 50 4.83 -1.84 12.64
N ALA A 51 5.06 -1.72 13.94
CA ALA A 51 4.99 -2.84 14.89
C ALA A 51 3.71 -2.71 15.74
N ALA A 52 2.69 -3.51 15.41
CA ALA A 52 1.43 -3.56 16.14
C ALA A 52 0.92 -5.03 16.22
N PRO A 53 0.16 -5.40 17.26
CA PRO A 53 -0.41 -6.74 17.38
C PRO A 53 -1.25 -7.16 16.18
N THR A 54 -1.32 -8.47 15.92
CA THR A 54 -2.25 -9.01 14.91
C THR A 54 -3.69 -8.65 15.28
N GLY A 55 -4.47 -8.21 14.30
CA GLY A 55 -5.83 -7.70 14.50
C GLY A 55 -5.92 -6.19 14.73
N SER A 56 -4.81 -5.47 14.94
CA SER A 56 -4.81 -4.01 15.13
C SER A 56 -4.95 -3.20 13.82
N GLY A 57 -5.21 -3.83 12.68
CA GLY A 57 -5.40 -3.12 11.40
C GLY A 57 -4.11 -2.59 10.75
N LYS A 58 -2.94 -3.14 11.09
CA LYS A 58 -1.63 -2.78 10.49
C LYS A 58 -1.65 -2.78 8.95
N THR A 59 -2.47 -3.66 8.35
CA THR A 59 -2.69 -3.79 6.90
C THR A 59 -3.13 -2.48 6.22
N VAL A 60 -3.81 -1.57 6.92
CA VAL A 60 -4.24 -0.27 6.39
C VAL A 60 -3.04 0.52 5.85
N VAL A 61 -1.89 0.47 6.53
CA VAL A 61 -0.68 1.20 6.13
C VAL A 61 -0.10 0.62 4.82
N GLY A 62 -0.08 -0.70 4.68
CA GLY A 62 0.33 -1.36 3.43
C GLY A 62 -0.62 -1.05 2.27
N GLU A 63 -1.92 -1.02 2.54
CA GLU A 63 -2.93 -0.63 1.55
C GLU A 63 -2.82 0.84 1.13
N PHE A 64 -2.41 1.72 2.05
CA PHE A 64 -2.10 3.11 1.74
C PHE A 64 -0.87 3.23 0.84
N ALA A 65 0.21 2.48 1.10
CA ALA A 65 1.38 2.48 0.22
C ALA A 65 1.02 2.07 -1.22
N VAL A 66 0.12 1.11 -1.39
CA VAL A 66 -0.43 0.73 -2.71
C VAL A 66 -1.18 1.90 -3.36
N HIS A 67 -2.06 2.55 -2.60
CA HIS A 67 -2.84 3.69 -3.09
C HIS A 67 -1.92 4.87 -3.50
N LEU A 68 -0.97 5.22 -2.63
CA LEU A 68 0.00 6.28 -2.85
C LEU A 68 0.87 6.02 -4.09
N ALA A 69 1.29 4.77 -4.31
CA ALA A 69 2.04 4.41 -5.51
C ALA A 69 1.24 4.67 -6.79
N LEU A 70 -0.05 4.29 -6.80
CA LEU A 70 -0.93 4.54 -7.94
C LEU A 70 -1.13 6.03 -8.22
N GLU A 71 -1.39 6.83 -7.18
CA GLU A 71 -1.53 8.29 -7.30
C GLU A 71 -0.25 8.96 -7.83
N GLN A 72 0.91 8.39 -7.55
CA GLN A 72 2.21 8.86 -8.06
C GLN A 72 2.58 8.29 -9.45
N GLY A 73 1.73 7.43 -10.05
CA GLY A 73 2.05 6.73 -11.30
C GLY A 73 3.24 5.77 -11.17
N ARG A 74 3.49 5.25 -9.96
CA ARG A 74 4.57 4.31 -9.64
C ARG A 74 4.01 2.91 -9.40
N LYS A 75 4.90 1.91 -9.41
CA LYS A 75 4.56 0.54 -9.02
C LYS A 75 4.67 0.34 -7.52
N CYS A 76 3.82 -0.53 -6.98
CA CYS A 76 3.91 -1.06 -5.63
C CYS A 76 3.97 -2.58 -5.66
N PHE A 77 4.98 -3.15 -5.00
CA PHE A 77 5.05 -4.59 -4.76
C PHE A 77 4.61 -4.90 -3.34
N TYR A 78 3.68 -5.83 -3.19
CA TYR A 78 3.18 -6.27 -1.90
C TYR A 78 3.64 -7.70 -1.67
N THR A 79 4.60 -7.89 -0.75
CA THR A 79 5.13 -9.20 -0.42
C THR A 79 4.43 -9.79 0.80
N THR A 80 4.16 -11.09 0.73
CA THR A 80 3.62 -11.89 1.84
C THR A 80 4.49 -13.13 2.09
N PRO A 81 4.52 -13.73 3.28
CA PRO A 81 5.45 -14.83 3.58
C PRO A 81 5.07 -16.14 2.88
N ILE A 82 3.80 -16.34 2.51
CA ILE A 82 3.33 -17.58 1.88
C ILE A 82 2.34 -17.31 0.75
N LYS A 83 2.30 -18.23 -0.22
CA LYS A 83 1.41 -18.16 -1.40
C LYS A 83 -0.07 -17.99 -1.06
N ALA A 84 -0.55 -18.64 -0.01
CA ALA A 84 -1.96 -18.56 0.40
C ALA A 84 -2.35 -17.10 0.73
N LEU A 85 -1.48 -16.39 1.46
CA LEU A 85 -1.67 -14.98 1.78
C LEU A 85 -1.49 -14.08 0.55
N SER A 86 -0.58 -14.42 -0.37
CA SER A 86 -0.47 -13.73 -1.66
C SER A 86 -1.78 -13.79 -2.44
N ASN A 87 -2.41 -14.96 -2.53
CA ASN A 87 -3.69 -15.13 -3.23
C ASN A 87 -4.82 -14.36 -2.55
N GLN A 88 -4.88 -14.37 -1.22
CA GLN A 88 -5.86 -13.58 -0.48
C GLN A 88 -5.69 -12.08 -0.76
N LYS A 89 -4.46 -11.57 -0.60
CA LYS A 89 -4.16 -10.15 -0.81
C LYS A 89 -4.38 -9.73 -2.27
N PHE A 90 -4.04 -10.58 -3.23
CA PHE A 90 -4.35 -10.38 -4.65
C PHE A 90 -5.85 -10.19 -4.87
N ASN A 91 -6.68 -11.08 -4.35
CA ASN A 91 -8.13 -10.97 -4.48
C ASN A 91 -8.69 -9.70 -3.82
N ASP A 92 -8.17 -9.32 -2.65
CA ASP A 92 -8.57 -8.10 -1.95
C ASP A 92 -8.22 -6.84 -2.76
N LEU A 93 -7.02 -6.80 -3.35
CA LEU A 93 -6.58 -5.67 -4.17
C LEU A 93 -7.27 -5.63 -5.52
N VAL A 94 -7.56 -6.77 -6.15
CA VAL A 94 -8.39 -6.85 -7.38
C VAL A 94 -9.78 -6.30 -7.12
N ARG A 95 -10.42 -6.65 -6.00
CA ARG A 95 -11.73 -6.09 -5.61
C ARG A 95 -11.69 -4.57 -5.46
N ARG A 96 -10.56 -4.01 -5.00
CA ARG A 96 -10.40 -2.57 -4.75
C ARG A 96 -10.02 -1.78 -6.00
N TYR A 97 -9.10 -2.29 -6.81
CA TYR A 97 -8.45 -1.54 -7.88
C TYR A 97 -8.71 -2.07 -9.30
N GLY A 98 -9.36 -3.22 -9.42
CA GLY A 98 -9.63 -3.88 -10.70
C GLY A 98 -8.54 -4.88 -11.11
N PRO A 99 -8.91 -5.96 -11.83
CA PRO A 99 -7.98 -7.01 -12.26
C PRO A 99 -6.92 -6.51 -13.27
N GLU A 100 -7.18 -5.40 -13.96
CA GLU A 100 -6.27 -4.79 -14.92
C GLU A 100 -5.07 -4.09 -14.24
N LYS A 101 -5.23 -3.64 -12.99
CA LYS A 101 -4.19 -2.92 -12.23
C LYS A 101 -3.40 -3.81 -11.27
N VAL A 102 -3.82 -5.07 -11.09
CA VAL A 102 -3.26 -5.95 -10.08
C VAL A 102 -2.75 -7.24 -10.71
N GLY A 103 -1.51 -7.58 -10.37
CA GLY A 103 -0.84 -8.82 -10.74
C GLY A 103 -0.52 -9.69 -9.53
N LEU A 104 -0.23 -10.96 -9.80
CA LEU A 104 0.22 -11.95 -8.85
C LEU A 104 1.43 -12.67 -9.44
N LEU A 105 2.55 -12.66 -8.72
CA LEU A 105 3.73 -13.45 -9.04
C LEU A 105 4.06 -14.38 -7.87
N THR A 106 3.76 -15.66 -8.03
CA THR A 106 4.26 -16.73 -7.15
C THR A 106 5.22 -17.62 -7.94
N GLY A 107 5.96 -18.50 -7.25
CA GLY A 107 6.92 -19.38 -7.95
C GLY A 107 6.31 -20.32 -9.00
N ASP A 108 4.99 -20.50 -9.00
CA ASP A 108 4.22 -21.40 -9.86
C ASP A 108 3.10 -20.72 -10.64
N ASN A 109 2.76 -19.47 -10.35
CA ASN A 109 1.68 -18.75 -11.02
C ASN A 109 2.10 -17.31 -11.32
N SER A 110 1.75 -16.85 -12.52
CA SER A 110 1.99 -15.48 -12.97
C SER A 110 0.74 -14.94 -13.62
N VAL A 111 0.17 -13.89 -13.03
CA VAL A 111 -1.00 -13.18 -13.53
C VAL A 111 -0.64 -11.71 -13.62
N ASN A 112 -0.81 -11.09 -14.80
CA ASN A 112 -0.61 -9.65 -15.00
C ASN A 112 0.68 -9.09 -14.35
N GLY A 113 1.83 -9.75 -14.59
CA GLY A 113 3.08 -9.49 -13.87
C GLY A 113 3.68 -8.10 -14.04
N ASP A 114 3.27 -7.36 -15.07
CA ASP A 114 3.72 -5.99 -15.33
C ASP A 114 2.79 -4.92 -14.76
N ALA A 115 1.73 -5.32 -14.07
CA ALA A 115 0.77 -4.44 -13.42
C ALA A 115 1.44 -3.41 -12.49
N PRO A 116 0.80 -2.25 -12.27
CA PRO A 116 1.28 -1.26 -11.31
C PRO A 116 1.23 -1.78 -9.86
N ILE A 117 0.36 -2.72 -9.53
CA ILE A 117 0.32 -3.41 -8.24
C ILE A 117 0.67 -4.87 -8.46
N VAL A 118 1.69 -5.38 -7.79
CA VAL A 118 2.02 -6.82 -7.89
C VAL A 118 2.12 -7.43 -6.50
N VAL A 119 1.29 -8.43 -6.25
CA VAL A 119 1.38 -9.25 -5.04
C VAL A 119 2.32 -10.42 -5.31
N MET A 120 3.24 -10.71 -4.40
CA MET A 120 4.20 -11.79 -4.58
C MET A 120 4.69 -12.37 -3.25
N THR A 121 5.45 -13.47 -3.28
CA THR A 121 6.22 -13.89 -2.10
C THR A 121 7.56 -13.16 -2.02
N THR A 122 8.15 -13.10 -0.83
CA THR A 122 9.45 -12.45 -0.61
C THR A 122 10.56 -13.07 -1.46
N GLU A 123 10.52 -14.39 -1.70
CA GLU A 123 11.50 -15.08 -2.55
C GLU A 123 11.40 -14.65 -4.01
N VAL A 124 10.20 -14.41 -4.52
CA VAL A 124 10.00 -13.94 -5.91
C VAL A 124 10.61 -12.55 -6.07
N LEU A 125 10.36 -11.63 -5.12
CA LEU A 125 10.98 -10.31 -5.13
C LEU A 125 12.51 -10.41 -5.09
N ARG A 126 13.04 -11.22 -4.17
CA ARG A 126 14.49 -11.45 -4.06
C ARG A 126 15.10 -11.94 -5.38
N ASN A 127 14.44 -12.89 -6.06
CA ASN A 127 14.92 -13.42 -7.33
C ASN A 127 14.90 -12.34 -8.43
N MET A 128 13.86 -11.50 -8.47
CA MET A 128 13.77 -10.38 -9.42
C MET A 128 14.90 -9.36 -9.21
N LEU A 129 15.24 -9.07 -7.94
CA LEU A 129 16.35 -8.19 -7.59
C LEU A 129 17.70 -8.77 -8.07
N TYR A 130 17.95 -10.05 -7.84
CA TYR A 130 19.19 -10.70 -8.33
C TYR A 130 19.27 -10.75 -9.85
N ALA A 131 18.13 -10.96 -10.52
CA ALA A 131 18.05 -11.02 -11.97
C ALA A 131 18.02 -9.64 -12.65
N SER A 132 18.02 -8.54 -11.89
CA SER A 132 17.84 -7.17 -12.42
C SER A 132 16.62 -7.07 -13.36
N SER A 133 15.49 -7.64 -12.93
CA SER A 133 14.28 -7.72 -13.76
C SER A 133 13.78 -6.33 -14.18
N GLN A 134 13.41 -6.18 -15.46
CA GLN A 134 12.83 -4.94 -15.98
C GLN A 134 11.50 -4.58 -15.32
N THR A 135 10.79 -5.55 -14.73
CA THR A 135 9.53 -5.30 -14.01
C THR A 135 9.74 -4.38 -12.79
N LEU A 136 10.97 -4.27 -12.26
CA LEU A 136 11.36 -3.33 -11.19
C LEU A 136 11.35 -1.87 -11.65
N LEU A 137 11.34 -1.60 -12.97
CA LEU A 137 11.27 -0.23 -13.49
C LEU A 137 9.97 0.45 -13.04
N GLY A 138 10.14 1.64 -12.45
CA GLY A 138 9.02 2.41 -11.88
C GLY A 138 8.57 1.95 -10.50
N LEU A 139 9.22 0.97 -9.87
CA LEU A 139 8.94 0.57 -8.49
C LEU A 139 9.22 1.72 -7.51
N GLY A 140 8.17 2.19 -6.84
CA GLY A 140 8.25 3.23 -5.82
C GLY A 140 8.15 2.68 -4.39
N TYR A 141 7.39 1.61 -4.20
CA TYR A 141 7.04 1.10 -2.88
C TYR A 141 7.13 -0.42 -2.82
N VAL A 142 7.64 -0.93 -1.70
CA VAL A 142 7.60 -2.35 -1.35
C VAL A 142 6.96 -2.47 0.03
N VAL A 143 5.83 -3.18 0.10
CA VAL A 143 5.19 -3.54 1.36
C VAL A 143 5.67 -4.93 1.76
N MET A 144 6.32 -5.03 2.92
CA MET A 144 6.71 -6.30 3.52
C MET A 144 5.73 -6.66 4.63
N ASP A 145 4.73 -7.46 4.30
CA ASP A 145 3.71 -7.91 5.25
C ASP A 145 4.09 -9.29 5.78
N GLU A 146 4.44 -9.33 7.07
CA GLU A 146 4.97 -10.48 7.83
C GLU A 146 6.30 -11.07 7.32
#